data_AF-A0A3C1G158-F1
#
_entry.id   AF-A0A3C1G158-F1
#
_cell.length_a   1.000
_cell.length_b   1.000
_cell.length_c   1.000
_cell.angle_alpha   90.00
_cell.angle_beta   90.00
_cell.angle_gamma   90.00
#
_symmetry.space_group_name_H-M   'P 1'
#
loop_
_entity.id
_entity.type
_entity.pdbx_description
1 polymer ?
#
loop_
_entity_poly.entity_id
_entity_poly.type
_entity_poly.pdbx_seq_one_letter_code
_entity_poly.pdbx_strand_id
1 'polypeptide(L)'
;MISLLAISVSLFGPSLFAEETSKGTSGEALFKDNCAVCHPNGGNIINPLKPLHKKEREANGVKTAADIVGKMRNPGPGMTKFDEKTISDADAKKIAEYILKTFK
;
A
#
# COMPACT_ATOMS: atom_id res chain seq x y z
N MET A 1 21.72 36.40 50.25
CA MET A 1 22.44 35.12 49.99
C MET A 1 21.54 34.04 50.57
N ILE A 2 20.79 33.27 49.80
CA ILE A 2 21.18 32.11 48.98
C ILE A 2 20.00 31.90 48.00
N SER A 3 20.21 32.15 46.72
CA SER A 3 20.37 31.16 45.65
C SER A 3 19.06 30.69 45.04
N LEU A 4 18.93 31.00 43.74
CA LEU A 4 18.11 30.30 42.76
C LEU A 4 18.19 28.77 42.97
N LEU A 5 17.10 28.06 42.65
CA LEU A 5 17.15 27.11 41.53
C LEU A 5 15.73 26.82 41.02
N ALA A 6 15.52 27.15 39.76
CA ALA A 6 14.36 26.80 38.97
C ALA A 6 14.29 25.28 38.79
N ILE A 7 13.12 24.68 39.07
CA ILE A 7 12.83 23.29 38.70
C ILE A 7 11.99 23.32 37.42
N SER A 8 12.68 22.92 36.36
CA SER A 8 12.22 22.69 34.99
C SER A 8 10.96 21.82 34.95
N VAL A 9 9.88 22.35 34.37
CA VAL A 9 8.73 21.57 33.91
C VAL A 9 9.15 20.88 32.62
N SER A 10 9.55 19.61 32.72
CA SER A 10 9.82 18.77 31.55
C SER A 10 8.51 18.41 30.86
N LEU A 11 8.18 19.18 29.83
CA LEU A 11 7.13 18.90 28.85
C LEU A 11 7.49 17.64 28.04
N PHE A 12 7.07 16.47 28.50
CA PHE A 12 6.99 15.28 27.66
C PHE A 12 5.73 15.41 26.79
N GLY A 13 5.88 16.06 25.64
CA GLY A 13 4.82 16.09 24.62
C GLY A 13 4.65 14.70 24.02
N PRO A 14 3.42 14.13 23.97
CA PRO A 14 3.20 12.92 23.20
C PRO A 14 3.49 13.24 21.73
N SER A 15 4.42 12.48 21.15
CA SER A 15 4.73 12.49 19.73
C SER A 15 3.44 12.17 18.97
N LEU A 16 2.80 13.19 18.43
CA LEU A 16 1.72 13.07 17.45
C LEU A 16 2.33 12.40 16.22
N PHE A 17 2.19 11.08 16.12
CA PHE A 17 2.19 10.43 14.82
C PHE A 17 0.99 11.00 14.08
N ALA A 18 1.25 11.99 13.23
CA ALA A 18 0.33 12.38 12.19
C ALA A 18 0.14 11.15 11.30
N GLU A 19 -0.90 10.37 11.60
CA GLU A 19 -1.49 9.50 10.60
C GLU A 19 -2.08 10.46 9.56
N GLU A 20 -1.28 10.70 8.51
CA GLU A 20 -1.69 11.33 7.27
C GLU A 20 -2.84 10.49 6.69
N THR A 21 -4.04 10.71 7.22
CA THR A 21 -5.29 10.27 6.64
C THR A 21 -5.48 11.12 5.40
N SER A 22 -4.84 10.69 4.31
CA SER A 22 -5.09 11.24 2.98
C SER A 22 -6.61 11.24 2.80
N LYS A 23 -7.23 12.42 2.77
CA LYS A 23 -8.66 12.60 2.46
C LYS A 23 -8.93 11.97 1.09
N GLY A 24 -9.32 10.70 1.07
CA GLY A 24 -9.52 9.89 -0.14
C GLY A 24 -9.69 8.42 0.19
N THR A 25 -10.19 7.64 -0.77
CA THR A 25 -10.40 6.19 -0.62
C THR A 25 -9.07 5.50 -0.27
N SER A 26 -9.09 4.62 0.73
CA SER A 26 -7.90 3.89 1.19
C SER A 26 -7.43 2.87 0.15
N GLY A 27 -6.14 2.50 0.19
CA GLY A 27 -5.59 1.44 -0.66
C GLY A 27 -6.28 0.09 -0.47
N GLU A 28 -6.72 -0.21 0.75
CA GLU A 28 -7.50 -1.41 1.06
C GLU A 28 -8.86 -1.41 0.39
N ALA A 29 -9.62 -0.31 0.49
CA ALA A 29 -10.93 -0.19 -0.14
C ALA A 29 -10.81 -0.28 -1.67
N LEU A 30 -9.84 0.45 -2.24
CA LEU A 30 -9.54 0.37 -3.67
C LEU A 30 -9.16 -1.06 -4.11
N PHE A 31 -8.35 -1.78 -3.31
CA PHE A 31 -8.01 -3.17 -3.59
C PHE A 31 -9.22 -4.10 -3.53
N LYS A 32 -10.09 -3.91 -2.54
CA LYS A 32 -11.31 -4.70 -2.39
C LYS A 32 -12.24 -4.55 -3.59
N ASP A 33 -12.39 -3.32 -4.08
CA ASP A 33 -13.29 -2.99 -5.17
C ASP A 33 -12.76 -3.45 -6.54
N ASN A 34 -11.43 -3.42 -6.74
CA ASN A 34 -10.84 -3.61 -8.07
C ASN A 34 -10.02 -4.91 -8.23
N CYS A 35 -9.54 -5.51 -7.14
CA CYS A 35 -8.51 -6.55 -7.19
C CYS A 35 -8.95 -7.85 -6.50
N ALA A 36 -9.69 -7.75 -5.39
CA ALA A 36 -9.96 -8.88 -4.50
C ALA A 36 -10.78 -10.01 -5.14
N VAL A 37 -11.59 -9.71 -6.17
CA VAL A 37 -12.35 -10.72 -6.91
C VAL A 37 -11.39 -11.76 -7.54
N CYS A 38 -10.32 -11.30 -8.17
CA CYS A 38 -9.32 -12.19 -8.78
C CYS A 38 -8.20 -12.58 -7.81
N HIS A 39 -7.93 -11.73 -6.82
CA HIS A 39 -6.86 -11.89 -5.83
C HIS A 39 -7.38 -12.02 -4.39
N PRO A 40 -8.25 -12.98 -4.08
CA PRO A 40 -8.75 -13.17 -2.73
C PRO A 40 -7.61 -13.56 -1.79
N ASN A 41 -7.49 -12.88 -0.66
CA ASN A 41 -6.43 -13.08 0.34
C ASN A 41 -4.99 -13.02 -0.23
N GLY A 42 -4.80 -12.32 -1.35
CA GLY A 42 -3.50 -12.26 -2.03
C GLY A 42 -3.20 -13.44 -2.96
N GLY A 43 -4.14 -14.38 -3.11
CA GLY A 43 -4.06 -15.45 -4.10
C GLY A 43 -4.24 -14.95 -5.53
N ASN A 44 -4.48 -15.88 -6.46
CA ASN A 44 -4.85 -15.55 -7.83
C ASN A 44 -5.68 -16.68 -8.42
N ILE A 45 -6.97 -16.43 -8.65
CA ILE A 45 -7.90 -17.44 -9.18
C ILE A 45 -7.72 -17.69 -10.69
N ILE A 46 -7.12 -16.73 -11.41
CA ILE A 46 -6.90 -16.82 -12.85
C ILE A 46 -5.61 -17.59 -13.14
N ASN A 47 -4.55 -17.29 -12.39
CA ASN A 47 -3.27 -18.00 -12.48
C ASN A 47 -2.68 -18.24 -11.08
N PRO A 48 -2.86 -19.44 -10.50
CA PRO A 48 -2.37 -19.78 -9.17
C PRO A 48 -0.85 -19.64 -8.97
N LEU A 49 -0.07 -19.62 -10.05
CA LEU A 49 1.40 -19.44 -10.00
C LEU A 49 1.83 -17.97 -9.89
N LYS A 50 0.87 -17.03 -9.94
CA LYS A 50 1.13 -15.59 -9.83
C LYS A 50 0.28 -14.92 -8.74
N PRO A 51 0.39 -15.36 -7.47
CA PRO A 51 -0.24 -14.66 -6.35
C PRO A 51 0.51 -13.35 -6.03
N LEU A 52 -0.06 -12.56 -5.12
CA LEU A 52 0.48 -11.27 -4.66
C LEU A 52 1.43 -11.40 -3.46
N HIS A 53 1.53 -12.59 -2.87
CA HIS A 53 2.46 -12.91 -1.78
C HIS A 53 3.90 -12.58 -2.17
N LYS A 54 4.68 -12.09 -1.21
CA LYS A 54 5.97 -11.46 -1.48
C LYS A 54 6.91 -12.39 -2.23
N LYS A 55 7.07 -13.63 -1.76
CA LYS A 55 8.02 -14.58 -2.34
C LYS A 55 7.77 -14.79 -3.84
N GLU A 56 6.52 -15.08 -4.21
CA GLU A 56 6.14 -15.37 -5.59
C GLU A 56 6.16 -14.10 -6.45
N ARG A 57 5.62 -12.99 -5.92
CA ARG A 57 5.59 -11.70 -6.61
C ARG A 57 7.02 -11.20 -6.94
N GLU A 58 7.94 -11.28 -5.97
CA GLU A 58 9.34 -10.89 -6.15
C GLU A 58 10.10 -11.84 -7.08
N ALA A 59 9.80 -13.15 -7.05
CA ALA A 59 10.35 -14.12 -8.00
C ALA A 59 9.93 -13.83 -9.45
N ASN A 60 8.76 -13.20 -9.64
CA ASN A 60 8.28 -12.71 -10.93
C ASN A 60 8.74 -11.26 -11.25
N GLY A 61 9.70 -10.72 -10.49
CA GLY A 61 10.29 -9.40 -10.74
C GLY A 61 9.43 -8.22 -10.28
N VAL A 62 8.40 -8.44 -9.46
CA VAL A 62 7.53 -7.38 -8.95
C VAL A 62 7.85 -7.12 -7.48
N LYS A 63 8.71 -6.12 -7.21
CA LYS A 63 9.30 -5.90 -5.88
C LYS A 63 8.83 -4.61 -5.23
N THR A 64 8.58 -3.60 -6.05
CA THR A 64 8.32 -2.23 -5.62
C THR A 64 6.88 -1.82 -5.93
N ALA A 65 6.45 -0.71 -5.33
CA ALA A 65 5.14 -0.14 -5.64
C ALA A 65 5.04 0.25 -7.12
N ALA A 66 6.14 0.77 -7.70
CA ALA A 66 6.23 1.10 -9.12
C ALA A 66 6.05 -0.15 -10.01
N ASP A 67 6.61 -1.30 -9.63
CA ASP A 67 6.43 -2.55 -10.39
C ASP A 67 4.96 -2.99 -10.39
N ILE A 68 4.29 -2.89 -9.23
CA ILE A 68 2.87 -3.24 -9.10
C ILE A 68 2.00 -2.29 -9.95
N VAL A 69 2.24 -0.98 -9.87
CA VAL A 69 1.56 0.00 -10.74
C VAL A 69 1.82 -0.30 -12.21
N GLY A 70 3.06 -0.66 -12.57
CA GLY A 70 3.41 -1.10 -13.91
C GLY A 70 2.59 -2.30 -14.39
N LYS A 71 2.33 -3.28 -13.51
CA LYS A 71 1.44 -4.42 -13.81
C LYS A 71 -0.03 -4.02 -13.95
N MET A 72 -0.50 -3.02 -13.19
CA MET A 72 -1.85 -2.48 -13.38
C MET A 72 -2.00 -1.81 -14.75
N ARG A 73 -0.98 -1.09 -15.22
CA ARG A 73 -0.96 -0.41 -16.52
C ARG A 73 -0.70 -1.34 -17.70
N ASN A 74 0.08 -2.40 -17.49
CA ASN A 74 0.40 -3.39 -18.52
C ASN A 74 0.38 -4.82 -17.93
N PRO A 75 -0.82 -5.39 -17.73
CA PRO A 75 -0.97 -6.70 -17.13
C PRO A 75 -0.58 -7.83 -18.09
N GLY A 76 -0.34 -9.01 -17.52
CA GLY A 76 -0.23 -10.24 -18.30
C GLY A 76 -1.60 -10.77 -18.76
N PRO A 77 -1.63 -11.83 -19.58
CA PRO A 77 -2.87 -12.46 -20.02
C PRO A 77 -3.78 -12.84 -18.85
N GLY A 78 -5.07 -12.51 -18.94
CA GLY A 78 -6.09 -12.83 -17.94
C GLY A 78 -6.30 -11.79 -16.84
N MET A 79 -5.51 -10.72 -16.77
CA MET A 79 -5.74 -9.58 -15.87
C MET A 79 -6.16 -8.35 -16.68
N THR A 80 -7.23 -7.69 -16.26
CA THR A 80 -7.72 -6.47 -16.90
C THR A 80 -6.71 -5.34 -16.76
N LYS A 81 -6.54 -4.54 -17.82
CA LYS A 81 -5.72 -3.34 -17.79
C LYS A 81 -6.47 -2.22 -17.07
N PHE A 82 -5.83 -1.62 -16.07
CA PHE A 82 -6.32 -0.44 -15.37
C PHE A 82 -5.54 0.76 -15.88
N ASP A 83 -6.14 1.58 -16.74
CA ASP A 83 -5.53 2.84 -17.18
C ASP A 83 -5.68 3.93 -16.11
N GLU A 84 -5.03 5.08 -16.34
CA GLU A 84 -5.10 6.25 -15.44
C GLU A 84 -6.51 6.82 -15.30
N LYS A 85 -7.40 6.59 -16.28
CA LYS A 85 -8.80 7.01 -16.23
C LYS A 85 -9.63 6.12 -15.31
N THR A 86 -9.32 4.83 -15.26
CA THR A 86 -9.99 3.83 -14.43
C THR A 86 -9.49 3.91 -12.98
N ILE A 87 -8.17 3.95 -12.82
CA ILE A 87 -7.52 4.10 -11.50
C ILE A 87 -6.39 5.11 -11.68
N SER A 88 -6.53 6.28 -11.05
CA SER A 88 -5.51 7.34 -11.07
C SER A 88 -4.15 6.84 -10.55
N ASP A 89 -3.05 7.49 -10.89
CA ASP A 89 -1.73 7.10 -10.39
C ASP A 89 -1.61 7.20 -8.86
N ALA A 90 -2.29 8.18 -8.26
CA ALA A 90 -2.35 8.32 -6.82
C ALA A 90 -3.04 7.11 -6.17
N ASP A 91 -4.16 6.67 -6.73
CA ASP A 91 -4.90 5.51 -6.21
C ASP A 91 -4.20 4.19 -6.51
N ALA A 92 -3.57 4.06 -7.68
CA ALA A 92 -2.74 2.90 -8.02
C ALA A 92 -1.56 2.75 -7.05
N LYS A 93 -0.93 3.86 -6.67
CA LYS A 93 0.13 3.87 -5.65
C LYS A 93 -0.38 3.40 -4.29
N LYS A 94 -1.55 3.88 -3.84
CA LYS A 94 -2.17 3.41 -2.58
C LYS A 94 -2.47 1.91 -2.60
N ILE A 95 -3.01 1.40 -3.72
CA ILE A 95 -3.25 -0.05 -3.89
C ILE A 95 -1.93 -0.81 -3.79
N ALA A 96 -0.88 -0.34 -4.48
CA ALA A 96 0.42 -1.00 -4.48
C ALA A 96 1.05 -1.03 -3.08
N GLU A 97 0.99 0.08 -2.34
CA GLU A 97 1.46 0.16 -0.95
C GLU A 97 0.67 -0.79 -0.04
N TYR A 98 -0.64 -0.86 -0.20
CA TYR A 98 -1.49 -1.82 0.51
C TYR A 98 -1.06 -3.27 0.21
N ILE A 99 -0.85 -3.64 -1.06
CA ILE A 99 -0.41 -4.98 -1.45
C ILE A 99 0.93 -5.33 -0.79
N LEU A 100 1.91 -4.42 -0.82
CA LEU A 100 3.22 -4.64 -0.20
C LEU A 100 3.15 -4.80 1.31
N LYS A 101 2.27 -4.03 1.97
CA LYS A 101 2.09 -4.07 3.43
C LYS A 101 1.38 -5.35 3.88
N THR A 102 0.38 -5.78 3.12
CA THR A 102 -0.55 -6.85 3.52
C THR A 102 -0.06 -8.24 3.12
N PHE A 103 0.49 -8.41 1.91
CA PHE A 103 0.88 -9.72 1.38
C PHE A 103 2.40 -9.91 1.45
N LYS A 104 2.86 -10.36 2.63
CA LYS A 104 4.26 -10.62 2.96
C LYS A 104 4.75 -11.98 2.50
#